data_AF-A0A3N5A677-F1
#
_entry.id   AF-A0A3N5A677-F1
#
_cell.length_a   1.000
_cell.length_b   1.000
_cell.length_c   1.000
_cell.angle_alpha   90.00
_cell.angle_beta   90.00
_cell.angle_gamma   90.00
#
_symmetry.space_group_name_H-M   'P 1'
#
loop_
_entity.id
_entity.type
_entity.pdbx_description
1 polymer ?
#
loop_
_entity_poly.entity_id
_entity_poly.type
_entity_poly.pdbx_seq_one_letter_code
_entity_poly.pdbx_strand_id
1 'polypeptide(L)'
;MWATCRELIPAGSVFAFLAEHRGRLFPAAMFADMYPSANGRPSMPPQILAAAITLQALHGMSDFETVQELRCDLRWKAACGLGLHDTAFDPSLLAYFRRRLARSTSPNRAFEAVREVVKATGVLRGKHRRALDSTVLDDAVATQDTVTQIIGAIRVVIREVPGGAEAAAAQCTAHDYTDPGKPRITWNDAQARANLVDALVGDAVRLLGHLPEQELGEKAANAVGILALVAGQDVEPAEDSDGRDGRWRITQGTAPDRMISTVDPESRHIHKTRSHQQDGYKAHLAVEPETGLYTGVALRPGAGPEHHEAAVGLELLAEEDTPVDAFGDTAYSTGDARQALEEAGHRLFLKPAPLRPAVPDGFTLDDFAIDTSAATVTCPQGHTVGLSEPGGRHHQRRAVFGNVCTRCPLREQCTKAKAGRVLTIRPHHDLQAAARRQAATDPAWQADYRRWRPPVERAVAWLVHHGNRRLRYRGTISNNAWLHTRAAALNLRRLINLGLTHTGGTWHLAPAIT
;
A
#
# COMPACT_ATOMS: atom_id res chain seq x y z
N MET A 1 31.16 -1.15 24.62
CA MET A 1 30.05 -0.42 25.26
C MET A 1 29.24 -1.29 26.23
N TRP A 2 28.60 -2.37 25.75
CA TRP A 2 27.68 -3.18 26.57
C TRP A 2 28.27 -3.69 27.89
N ALA A 3 29.49 -4.23 27.87
CA ALA A 3 30.15 -4.75 29.07
C ALA A 3 30.35 -3.69 30.17
N THR A 4 30.46 -2.41 29.80
CA THR A 4 30.81 -1.32 30.72
C THR A 4 29.58 -0.56 31.22
N CYS A 5 28.53 -0.42 30.40
CA CYS A 5 27.40 0.46 30.72
C CYS A 5 26.04 -0.24 30.66
N ARG A 6 25.99 -1.56 30.78
CA ARG A 6 24.75 -2.35 30.82
C ARG A 6 23.73 -1.76 31.81
N GLU A 7 24.18 -1.41 33.01
CA GLU A 7 23.32 -0.92 34.09
C GLU A 7 22.66 0.44 33.79
N LEU A 8 23.21 1.20 32.84
CA LEU A 8 22.65 2.49 32.40
C LEU A 8 21.59 2.33 31.30
N ILE A 9 21.49 1.14 30.70
CA ILE A 9 20.57 0.86 29.60
C ILE A 9 19.34 0.18 30.19
N PRO A 10 18.12 0.72 29.99
CA PRO A 10 16.91 0.13 30.57
C PRO A 10 16.76 -1.34 30.17
N ALA A 11 16.68 -2.21 31.17
CA ALA A 11 16.35 -3.62 30.97
C ALA A 11 14.99 -3.76 30.27
N GLY A 12 14.82 -4.78 29.44
CA GLY A 12 13.60 -4.94 28.63
C GLY A 12 13.45 -3.90 27.50
N SER A 13 14.48 -3.12 27.19
CA SER A 13 14.50 -2.29 25.99
C SER A 13 15.04 -3.06 24.77
N VAL A 14 14.65 -2.63 23.56
CA VAL A 14 15.22 -3.14 22.30
C VAL A 14 16.74 -2.93 22.26
N PHE A 15 17.23 -1.84 22.86
CA PHE A 15 18.67 -1.58 22.95
C PHE A 15 19.41 -2.63 23.77
N ALA A 16 18.93 -2.93 24.97
CA ALA A 16 19.51 -3.97 25.83
C ALA A 16 19.47 -5.33 25.14
N PHE A 17 18.32 -5.68 24.54
CA PHE A 17 18.15 -6.93 23.82
C PHE A 17 19.15 -7.09 22.67
N LEU A 18 19.30 -6.08 21.80
CA LEU A 18 20.26 -6.13 20.69
C LEU A 18 21.71 -6.14 21.20
N ALA A 19 22.00 -5.42 22.28
CA ALA A 19 23.34 -5.42 22.85
C ALA A 19 23.78 -6.82 23.27
N GLU A 20 22.85 -7.61 23.82
CA GLU A 20 23.10 -8.98 24.26
C GLU A 20 22.99 -10.02 23.13
N HIS A 21 22.03 -9.85 22.22
CA HIS A 21 21.62 -10.92 21.31
C HIS A 21 21.70 -10.59 19.81
N ARG A 22 22.20 -9.42 19.38
CA ARG A 22 22.30 -9.06 17.94
C ARG A 22 22.98 -10.12 17.08
N GLY A 23 24.03 -10.77 17.60
CA GLY A 23 24.78 -11.79 16.85
C GLY A 23 24.01 -13.11 16.69
N ARG A 24 23.00 -13.34 17.54
CA ARG A 24 22.08 -14.48 17.44
C ARG A 24 20.88 -14.15 16.56
N LEU A 25 20.34 -12.93 16.70
CA LEU A 25 19.24 -12.46 15.87
C LEU A 25 19.68 -12.27 14.40
N PHE A 26 20.86 -11.70 14.19
CA PHE A 26 21.44 -11.41 12.87
C PHE A 26 22.83 -12.06 12.77
N PRO A 27 22.92 -13.39 12.65
CA PRO A 27 24.22 -14.07 12.54
C PRO A 27 24.95 -13.64 11.26
N ALA A 28 26.27 -13.51 11.29
CA ALA A 28 27.04 -13.01 10.14
C ALA A 28 26.83 -13.86 8.87
N ALA A 29 26.66 -15.18 9.02
CA ALA A 29 26.37 -16.11 7.93
C ALA A 29 25.07 -15.77 7.17
N MET A 30 24.11 -15.11 7.82
CA MET A 30 22.87 -14.65 7.18
C MET A 30 23.15 -13.66 6.04
N PHE A 31 24.32 -13.03 5.98
CA PHE A 31 24.66 -12.00 4.99
C PHE A 31 25.75 -12.43 4.01
N ALA A 32 26.19 -13.70 4.02
CA ALA A 32 27.33 -14.15 3.23
C ALA A 32 27.16 -13.91 1.72
N ASP A 33 25.94 -14.08 1.20
CA ASP A 33 25.56 -13.85 -0.20
C ASP A 33 25.76 -12.39 -0.65
N MET A 34 25.69 -11.43 0.27
CA MET A 34 25.89 -10.00 -0.04
C MET A 34 27.37 -9.60 -0.14
N TYR A 35 28.28 -10.47 0.28
CA TYR A 35 29.72 -10.20 0.38
C TYR A 35 30.54 -11.39 -0.18
N PRO A 36 30.49 -11.65 -1.50
CA PRO A 36 31.08 -12.86 -2.10
C PRO A 36 32.61 -12.88 -2.14
N SER A 37 33.27 -11.74 -1.89
CA SER A 37 34.74 -11.67 -1.87
C SER A 37 35.28 -11.83 -0.45
N ALA A 38 36.15 -12.82 -0.25
CA ALA A 38 37.01 -12.93 0.93
C ALA A 38 38.14 -11.88 0.93
N ASN A 39 38.40 -11.24 -0.21
CA ASN A 39 39.46 -10.25 -0.39
C ASN A 39 38.87 -8.83 -0.41
N GLY A 40 39.17 -8.05 0.63
CA GLY A 40 38.74 -6.65 0.76
C GLY A 40 39.04 -6.06 2.13
N ARG A 41 39.04 -4.73 2.27
CA ARG A 41 39.07 -4.07 3.60
C ARG A 41 37.94 -4.64 4.46
N PRO A 42 38.16 -4.88 5.77
CA PRO A 42 37.10 -5.37 6.65
C PRO A 42 35.94 -4.38 6.60
N SER A 43 34.84 -4.80 5.97
CA SER A 43 33.61 -4.02 5.98
C SER A 43 33.07 -3.96 7.40
N MET A 44 32.32 -2.89 7.72
CA MET A 44 31.52 -2.89 8.94
C MET A 44 30.71 -4.20 9.00
N PRO A 45 30.79 -4.98 10.08
CA PRO A 45 30.12 -6.27 10.15
C PRO A 45 28.61 -6.11 9.88
N PRO A 46 28.00 -6.91 8.98
CA PRO A 46 26.64 -6.69 8.53
C PRO A 46 25.59 -6.79 9.65
N GLN A 47 25.88 -7.55 10.71
CA GLN A 47 25.06 -7.62 11.91
C GLN A 47 24.94 -6.26 12.66
N ILE A 48 25.97 -5.41 12.57
CA ILE A 48 25.93 -4.04 13.11
C ILE A 48 24.96 -3.18 12.28
N LEU A 49 25.05 -3.30 10.95
CA LEU A 49 24.18 -2.57 10.03
C LEU A 49 22.72 -3.03 10.15
N ALA A 50 22.48 -4.34 10.32
CA ALA A 50 21.16 -4.91 10.56
C ALA A 50 20.53 -4.39 11.87
N ALA A 51 21.30 -4.36 12.96
CA ALA A 51 20.85 -3.77 14.21
C ALA A 51 20.55 -2.27 14.07
N ALA A 52 21.42 -1.54 13.36
CA ALA A 52 21.26 -0.10 13.11
C ALA A 52 19.99 0.19 12.30
N ILE A 53 19.71 -0.52 11.19
CA ILE A 53 18.48 -0.29 10.41
C ILE A 53 17.21 -0.70 11.16
N THR A 54 17.30 -1.69 12.07
CA THR A 54 16.17 -2.11 12.91
C THR A 54 15.80 -1.00 13.89
N LEU A 55 16.79 -0.43 14.59
CA LEU A 55 16.59 0.71 15.49
C LEU A 55 16.19 1.97 14.72
N GLN A 56 16.80 2.21 13.55
CA GLN A 56 16.43 3.32 12.66
C GLN A 56 14.95 3.26 12.29
N ALA A 57 14.48 2.08 11.85
CA ALA A 57 13.08 1.87 11.53
C ALA A 57 12.20 1.99 12.77
N LEU A 58 12.66 1.56 13.95
CA LEU A 58 11.92 1.69 15.22
C LEU A 58 11.69 3.15 15.63
N HIS A 59 12.71 3.98 15.48
CA HIS A 59 12.73 5.37 15.96
C HIS A 59 12.40 6.39 14.87
N GLY A 60 12.25 5.99 13.61
CA GLY A 60 11.91 6.91 12.53
C GLY A 60 12.98 7.97 12.29
N MET A 61 14.27 7.60 12.36
CA MET A 61 15.41 8.51 12.16
C MET A 61 16.05 8.40 10.77
N SER A 62 16.52 9.47 10.15
CA SER A 62 17.27 9.44 8.89
C SER A 62 18.61 8.67 9.02
N ASP A 63 19.28 8.38 7.89
CA ASP A 63 20.61 7.73 7.93
C ASP A 63 21.63 8.59 8.67
N PHE A 64 21.61 9.91 8.45
CA PHE A 64 22.52 10.83 9.13
C PHE A 64 22.27 10.86 10.63
N GLU A 65 21.01 11.03 11.06
CA GLU A 65 20.65 11.02 12.49
C GLU A 65 20.99 9.68 13.14
N THR A 66 20.73 8.57 12.47
CA THR A 66 21.09 7.22 12.96
C THR A 66 22.59 7.11 13.24
N VAL A 67 23.43 7.64 12.34
CA VAL A 67 24.88 7.66 12.56
C VAL A 67 25.26 8.60 13.69
N GLN A 68 24.59 9.76 13.86
CA GLN A 68 24.86 10.62 15.01
C GLN A 68 24.51 9.94 16.35
N GLU A 69 23.40 9.20 16.42
CA GLU A 69 23.07 8.39 17.60
C GLU A 69 24.11 7.30 17.86
N LEU A 70 24.57 6.60 16.83
CA LEU A 70 25.66 5.60 16.96
C LEU A 70 26.98 6.21 17.45
N ARG A 71 27.20 7.51 17.23
CA ARG A 71 28.38 8.24 17.70
C ARG A 71 28.26 8.70 19.14
N CYS A 72 27.08 9.11 19.58
CA CYS A 72 26.92 9.85 20.84
C CYS A 72 26.06 9.13 21.89
N ASP A 73 25.15 8.24 21.50
CA ASP A 73 24.23 7.58 22.43
C ASP A 73 24.75 6.19 22.85
N LEU A 74 24.92 6.01 24.17
CA LEU A 74 25.45 4.79 24.77
C LEU A 74 24.56 3.56 24.48
N ARG A 75 23.24 3.74 24.37
CA ARG A 75 22.27 2.68 24.09
C ARG A 75 22.44 2.19 22.65
N TRP A 76 22.55 3.10 21.70
CA TRP A 76 22.78 2.77 20.28
C TRP A 76 24.14 2.09 20.07
N LYS A 77 25.20 2.62 20.71
CA LYS A 77 26.52 1.98 20.70
C LYS A 77 26.49 0.56 21.25
N ALA A 78 25.84 0.35 22.40
CA ALA A 78 25.72 -0.98 22.98
C ALA A 78 24.94 -1.94 22.08
N ALA A 79 23.77 -1.50 21.60
CA ALA A 79 22.89 -2.28 20.75
C ALA A 79 23.55 -2.71 19.43
N CYS A 80 24.40 -1.85 18.87
CA CYS A 80 25.11 -2.11 17.61
C CYS A 80 26.52 -2.68 17.83
N GLY A 81 26.94 -2.92 19.07
CA GLY A 81 28.25 -3.53 19.37
C GLY A 81 29.46 -2.63 19.17
N LEU A 82 29.26 -1.31 19.19
CA LEU A 82 30.32 -0.32 19.06
C LEU A 82 31.01 -0.06 20.41
N GLY A 83 32.27 0.34 20.35
CA GLY A 83 33.06 0.88 21.45
C GLY A 83 32.67 2.30 21.84
N LEU A 84 33.14 2.74 23.02
CA LEU A 84 32.89 4.10 23.51
C LEU A 84 33.49 5.15 22.56
N HIS A 85 34.72 4.92 22.10
CA HIS A 85 35.45 5.83 21.21
C HIS A 85 35.17 5.62 19.72
N ASP A 86 34.37 4.61 19.35
CA ASP A 86 34.06 4.35 17.95
C ASP A 86 33.23 5.49 17.35
N THR A 87 33.61 5.96 16.16
CA THR A 87 32.91 7.04 15.46
C THR A 87 31.82 6.54 14.50
N ALA A 88 31.38 5.29 14.69
CA ALA A 88 30.45 4.58 13.81
C ALA A 88 30.98 4.48 12.36
N PHE A 89 30.13 4.74 11.36
CA PHE A 89 30.45 4.66 9.93
C PHE A 89 29.80 5.82 9.17
N ASP A 90 30.23 6.06 7.94
CA ASP A 90 29.60 7.05 7.07
C ASP A 90 28.11 6.70 6.77
N PRO A 91 27.17 7.66 6.82
CA PRO A 91 25.74 7.40 6.59
C PRO A 91 25.42 6.67 5.29
N SER A 92 26.21 6.88 4.23
CA SER A 92 26.01 6.21 2.94
C SER A 92 26.09 4.69 3.05
N LEU A 93 26.76 4.16 4.08
CA LEU A 93 26.87 2.71 4.29
C LEU A 93 25.51 2.05 4.55
N LEU A 94 24.55 2.74 5.20
CA LEU A 94 23.18 2.22 5.37
C LEU A 94 22.44 2.13 4.02
N ALA A 95 22.64 3.12 3.14
CA ALA A 95 22.10 3.09 1.79
C ALA A 95 22.71 1.94 0.97
N TYR A 96 24.03 1.74 1.03
CA TYR A 96 24.68 0.62 0.36
C TYR A 96 24.23 -0.74 0.90
N PHE A 97 24.05 -0.85 2.22
CA PHE A 97 23.54 -2.06 2.86
C PHE A 97 22.14 -2.43 2.37
N ARG A 98 21.20 -1.47 2.37
CA ARG A 98 19.84 -1.68 1.83
C ARG A 98 19.85 -2.03 0.34
N ARG A 99 20.72 -1.42 -0.48
CA ARG A 99 20.87 -1.80 -1.89
C ARG A 99 21.37 -3.23 -2.08
N ARG A 100 22.30 -3.70 -1.22
CA ARG A 100 22.77 -5.09 -1.25
C ARG A 100 21.67 -6.05 -0.81
N LEU A 101 20.91 -5.71 0.23
CA LEU A 101 19.73 -6.49 0.63
C LEU A 101 18.73 -6.62 -0.52
N ALA A 102 18.41 -5.51 -1.20
CA ALA A 102 17.46 -5.51 -2.31
C ALA A 102 17.88 -6.39 -3.50
N ARG A 103 19.20 -6.58 -3.72
CA ARG A 103 19.75 -7.43 -4.79
C ARG A 103 19.98 -8.88 -4.36
N SER A 104 19.70 -9.19 -3.11
CA SER A 104 19.96 -10.50 -2.53
C SER A 104 18.80 -11.47 -2.77
N THR A 105 19.03 -12.76 -2.54
CA THR A 105 17.96 -13.78 -2.62
C THR A 105 16.96 -13.69 -1.47
N SER A 106 17.28 -12.94 -0.40
CA SER A 106 16.42 -12.76 0.77
C SER A 106 16.41 -11.29 1.24
N PRO A 107 15.72 -10.38 0.53
CA PRO A 107 15.74 -8.95 0.84
C PRO A 107 15.09 -8.61 2.19
N ASN A 108 14.11 -9.40 2.64
CA ASN A 108 13.36 -9.19 3.89
C ASN A 108 13.94 -9.96 5.08
N ARG A 109 15.19 -10.45 5.02
CA ARG A 109 15.80 -11.34 6.03
C ARG A 109 15.76 -10.82 7.48
N ALA A 110 15.73 -9.51 7.70
CA ALA A 110 15.57 -8.95 9.04
C ALA A 110 14.17 -9.21 9.63
N PHE A 111 13.13 -9.16 8.80
CA PHE A 111 11.77 -9.54 9.17
C PHE A 111 11.67 -11.04 9.39
N GLU A 112 12.22 -11.83 8.47
CA GLU A 112 12.25 -13.30 8.60
C GLU A 112 12.99 -13.74 9.88
N ALA A 113 14.11 -13.10 10.22
CA ALA A 113 14.83 -13.37 11.47
C ALA A 113 13.93 -13.19 12.70
N VAL A 114 13.11 -12.13 12.73
CA VAL A 114 12.15 -11.90 13.82
C VAL A 114 10.98 -12.88 13.74
N ARG A 115 10.50 -13.26 12.55
CA ARG A 115 9.49 -14.33 12.39
C ARG A 115 10.00 -15.66 12.96
N GLU A 116 11.27 -15.99 12.76
CA GLU A 116 11.86 -17.20 13.36
C GLU A 116 11.91 -17.12 14.89
N VAL A 117 12.12 -15.94 15.48
CA VAL A 117 11.95 -15.75 16.94
C VAL A 117 10.49 -15.97 17.37
N VAL A 118 9.53 -15.43 16.62
CA VAL A 118 8.09 -15.66 16.86
C VAL A 118 7.76 -17.15 16.82
N LYS A 119 8.24 -17.88 15.82
CA LYS A 119 8.06 -19.34 15.70
C LYS A 119 8.71 -20.09 16.86
N ALA A 120 9.98 -19.80 17.16
CA ALA A 120 10.75 -20.46 18.21
C ALA A 120 10.14 -20.29 19.60
N THR A 121 9.59 -19.11 19.90
CA THR A 121 8.90 -18.87 21.19
C THR A 121 7.55 -19.56 21.30
N GLY A 122 6.94 -19.96 20.18
CA GLY A 122 5.59 -20.51 20.15
C GLY A 122 4.51 -19.51 20.55
N VAL A 123 4.78 -18.20 20.54
CA VAL A 123 3.85 -17.16 21.00
C VAL A 123 2.51 -17.15 20.25
N LEU A 124 2.50 -17.63 19.00
CA LEU A 124 1.29 -17.75 18.18
C LEU A 124 0.60 -19.11 18.32
N ARG A 125 1.12 -20.05 19.13
CA ARG A 125 0.50 -21.37 19.29
C ARG A 125 -0.91 -21.22 19.89
N GLY A 126 -1.91 -21.73 19.18
CA GLY A 126 -3.33 -21.60 19.54
C GLY A 126 -3.95 -20.23 19.22
N LYS A 127 -3.19 -19.28 18.67
CA LYS A 127 -3.65 -17.94 18.26
C LYS A 127 -4.06 -17.96 16.79
N HIS A 128 -5.35 -18.23 16.55
CA HIS A 128 -5.93 -18.43 15.23
C HIS A 128 -6.66 -17.19 14.70
N ARG A 129 -6.44 -16.00 15.27
CA ARG A 129 -7.13 -14.76 14.84
C ARG A 129 -6.21 -13.88 14.00
N ARG A 130 -6.72 -13.31 12.92
CA ARG A 130 -6.00 -12.36 12.05
C ARG A 130 -6.87 -11.15 11.79
N ALA A 131 -6.48 -9.99 12.33
CA ALA A 131 -7.11 -8.72 12.05
C ALA A 131 -6.39 -8.02 10.89
N LEU A 132 -7.13 -7.83 9.80
CA LEU A 132 -6.71 -7.16 8.58
C LEU A 132 -7.07 -5.68 8.62
N ASP A 133 -6.11 -4.84 8.24
CA ASP A 133 -6.32 -3.42 8.07
C ASP A 133 -5.33 -2.82 7.07
N SER A 134 -5.65 -1.64 6.57
CA SER A 134 -4.75 -0.89 5.70
C SER A 134 -4.66 0.57 6.13
N THR A 135 -3.49 1.17 5.98
CA THR A 135 -3.29 2.60 6.21
C THR A 135 -2.51 3.23 5.07
N VAL A 136 -2.81 4.50 4.79
CA VAL A 136 -2.07 5.28 3.81
C VAL A 136 -0.80 5.82 4.45
N LEU A 137 0.32 5.63 3.78
CA LEU A 137 1.61 6.25 4.09
C LEU A 137 1.91 7.32 3.05
N ASP A 138 2.34 8.49 3.51
CA ASP A 138 2.63 9.63 2.66
C ASP A 138 3.86 9.35 1.82
N ASP A 139 3.87 9.78 0.56
CA ASP A 139 5.05 9.62 -0.29
C ASP A 139 6.25 10.51 0.12
N ALA A 140 7.38 10.23 -0.53
CA ALA A 140 8.62 10.96 -0.36
C ALA A 140 8.78 12.12 -1.37
N VAL A 141 7.74 12.44 -2.15
CA VAL A 141 7.81 13.40 -3.25
C VAL A 141 6.83 14.56 -3.02
N ALA A 142 6.80 15.49 -3.97
CA ALA A 142 5.78 16.52 -4.02
C ALA A 142 4.84 16.20 -5.17
N THR A 143 3.55 16.41 -4.95
CA THR A 143 2.50 16.31 -5.96
C THR A 143 2.71 17.37 -7.02
N GLN A 144 2.64 16.96 -8.28
CA GLN A 144 2.86 17.81 -9.44
C GLN A 144 1.54 18.06 -10.18
N ASP A 145 1.31 19.33 -10.53
CA ASP A 145 0.28 19.71 -11.50
C ASP A 145 0.68 19.26 -12.92
N THR A 146 -0.29 19.23 -13.84
CA THR A 146 -0.09 18.77 -15.23
C THR A 146 1.06 19.51 -15.94
N VAL A 147 1.16 20.83 -15.75
CA VAL A 147 2.24 21.65 -16.34
C VAL A 147 3.61 21.19 -15.82
N THR A 148 3.73 21.01 -14.50
CA THR A 148 4.96 20.59 -13.83
C THR A 148 5.35 19.16 -14.24
N GLN A 149 4.37 18.27 -14.44
CA GLN A 149 4.62 16.90 -14.91
C GLN A 149 5.15 16.87 -16.33
N ILE A 150 4.51 17.58 -17.27
CA ILE A 150 4.93 17.59 -18.67
C ILE A 150 6.32 18.20 -18.80
N ILE A 151 6.57 19.36 -18.18
CA ILE A 151 7.90 20.00 -18.21
C ILE A 151 8.96 19.08 -17.60
N GLY A 152 8.66 18.49 -16.44
CA GLY A 152 9.56 17.54 -15.77
C GLY A 152 9.88 16.33 -16.65
N ALA A 153 8.88 15.73 -17.30
CA ALA A 153 9.06 14.58 -18.18
C ALA A 153 9.87 14.92 -19.44
N ILE A 154 9.58 16.06 -20.09
CA ILE A 154 10.36 16.54 -21.24
C ILE A 154 11.83 16.71 -20.87
N ARG A 155 12.13 17.34 -19.72
CA ARG A 155 13.51 17.50 -19.23
C ARG A 155 14.22 16.17 -18.98
N VAL A 156 13.51 15.15 -18.50
CA VAL A 156 14.08 13.82 -18.32
C VAL A 156 14.37 13.18 -19.67
N VAL A 157 13.47 13.30 -20.65
CA VAL A 157 13.71 12.80 -22.02
C VAL A 157 14.92 13.48 -22.65
N ILE A 158 15.02 14.81 -22.56
CA ILE A 158 16.18 15.59 -23.06
C ILE A 158 17.50 15.06 -22.47
N ARG A 159 17.51 14.68 -21.19
CA ARG A 159 18.73 14.26 -20.48
C ARG A 159 19.07 12.78 -20.70
N GLU A 160 18.07 11.90 -20.71
CA GLU A 160 18.29 10.45 -20.64
C GLU A 160 18.20 9.76 -22.01
N VAL A 161 17.55 10.36 -23.01
CA VAL A 161 17.34 9.74 -24.33
C VAL A 161 18.39 10.27 -25.31
N PRO A 162 19.19 9.39 -25.95
CA PRO A 162 20.12 9.80 -26.99
C PRO A 162 19.39 10.52 -28.15
N GLY A 163 19.87 11.70 -28.56
CA GLY A 163 19.20 12.55 -29.55
C GLY A 163 18.03 13.38 -29.00
N GLY A 164 17.70 13.24 -27.70
CA GLY A 164 16.56 13.93 -27.08
C GLY A 164 16.75 15.44 -26.98
N ALA A 165 17.97 15.92 -26.78
CA ALA A 165 18.27 17.35 -26.73
C ALA A 165 18.12 18.01 -28.10
N GLU A 166 18.63 17.37 -29.15
CA GLU A 166 18.53 17.83 -30.54
C GLU A 166 17.07 17.83 -31.01
N ALA A 167 16.32 16.76 -30.71
CA ALA A 167 14.90 16.69 -31.02
C ALA A 167 14.12 17.78 -30.28
N ALA A 168 14.36 17.99 -28.98
CA ALA A 168 13.67 19.03 -28.23
C ALA A 168 14.00 20.44 -28.73
N ALA A 169 15.26 20.72 -29.09
CA ALA A 169 15.66 22.00 -29.64
C ALA A 169 14.97 22.31 -30.98
N ALA A 170 14.69 21.28 -31.80
CA ALA A 170 13.99 21.44 -33.07
C ALA A 170 12.46 21.50 -32.93
N GLN A 171 11.89 20.81 -31.94
CA GLN A 171 10.45 20.50 -31.89
C GLN A 171 9.69 21.20 -30.76
N CYS A 172 10.37 21.61 -29.69
CA CYS A 172 9.73 22.15 -28.50
C CYS A 172 9.86 23.68 -28.43
N THR A 173 8.75 24.38 -28.25
CA THR A 173 8.68 25.84 -28.26
C THR A 173 7.90 26.45 -27.09
N ALA A 174 7.18 25.63 -26.32
CA ALA A 174 6.25 26.10 -25.28
C ALA A 174 6.95 26.66 -24.04
N HIS A 175 8.19 26.21 -23.77
CA HIS A 175 8.95 26.61 -22.60
C HIS A 175 10.45 26.48 -22.84
N ASP A 176 11.25 27.29 -22.15
CA ASP A 176 12.70 27.05 -22.04
C ASP A 176 12.92 25.89 -21.07
N TYR A 177 13.16 24.69 -21.61
CA TYR A 177 13.37 23.49 -20.81
C TYR A 177 14.70 23.48 -20.04
N THR A 178 15.58 24.46 -20.24
CA THR A 178 16.79 24.64 -19.44
C THR A 178 16.57 25.49 -18.18
N ASP A 179 15.52 26.32 -18.14
CA ASP A 179 15.19 27.19 -17.00
C ASP A 179 14.50 26.39 -15.88
N PRO A 180 15.07 26.22 -14.68
CA PRO A 180 14.42 25.49 -13.59
C PRO A 180 13.11 26.13 -13.08
N GLY A 181 12.82 27.38 -13.44
CA GLY A 181 11.62 28.13 -13.04
C GLY A 181 10.31 27.63 -13.65
N LYS A 182 9.19 28.11 -13.10
CA LYS A 182 7.86 27.91 -13.70
C LYS A 182 7.69 28.80 -14.93
N PRO A 183 6.89 28.38 -15.93
CA PRO A 183 6.51 29.24 -17.04
C PRO A 183 5.94 30.58 -16.55
N ARG A 184 6.42 31.67 -17.16
CA ARG A 184 6.03 33.04 -16.82
C ARG A 184 4.72 33.41 -17.52
N ILE A 185 3.61 32.94 -16.95
CA ILE A 185 2.25 33.26 -17.41
C ILE A 185 1.44 33.94 -16.30
N THR A 186 0.34 34.58 -16.70
CA THR A 186 -0.68 35.07 -15.77
C THR A 186 -1.51 33.90 -15.24
N TRP A 187 -1.08 33.29 -14.13
CA TRP A 187 -1.72 32.07 -13.59
C TRP A 187 -3.20 32.22 -13.19
N ASN A 188 -3.65 33.44 -12.92
CA ASN A 188 -5.06 33.72 -12.61
C ASN A 188 -5.95 33.78 -13.87
N ASP A 189 -5.35 33.83 -15.05
CA ASP A 189 -6.07 33.78 -16.32
C ASP A 189 -6.28 32.32 -16.76
N ALA A 190 -7.54 31.96 -17.00
CA ALA A 190 -7.90 30.63 -17.48
C ALA A 190 -7.39 30.38 -18.91
N GLN A 191 -7.42 31.40 -19.78
CA GLN A 191 -6.99 31.26 -21.16
C GLN A 191 -5.47 31.11 -21.25
N ALA A 192 -4.71 31.92 -20.50
CA ALA A 192 -3.26 31.78 -20.44
C ALA A 192 -2.82 30.37 -19.98
N ARG A 193 -3.52 29.78 -19.00
CA ARG A 193 -3.27 28.40 -18.56
C ARG A 193 -3.63 27.38 -19.63
N ALA A 194 -4.78 27.53 -20.29
CA ALA A 194 -5.19 26.62 -21.36
C ALA A 194 -4.19 26.63 -22.52
N ASN A 195 -3.77 27.82 -22.98
CA ASN A 195 -2.78 27.97 -24.04
C ASN A 195 -1.43 27.34 -23.69
N LEU A 196 -0.99 27.47 -22.43
CA LEU A 196 0.25 26.85 -21.97
C LEU A 196 0.15 25.32 -21.98
N VAL A 197 -0.97 24.76 -21.49
CA VAL A 197 -1.17 23.30 -21.49
C VAL A 197 -1.20 22.76 -22.90
N ASP A 198 -1.96 23.39 -23.80
CA ASP A 198 -2.03 23.04 -25.22
C ASP A 198 -0.63 23.00 -25.86
N ALA A 199 0.15 24.07 -25.68
CA ALA A 199 1.50 24.17 -26.20
C ALA A 199 2.45 23.10 -25.62
N LEU A 200 2.37 22.82 -24.31
CA LEU A 200 3.19 21.81 -23.63
C LEU A 200 2.86 20.39 -24.07
N VAL A 201 1.57 20.07 -24.24
CA VAL A 201 1.15 18.77 -24.80
C VAL A 201 1.63 18.64 -26.24
N GLY A 202 1.48 19.71 -27.04
CA GLY A 202 2.01 19.75 -28.39
C GLY A 202 3.52 19.50 -28.44
N ASP A 203 4.29 20.13 -27.56
CA ASP A 203 5.74 19.88 -27.42
C ASP A 203 6.04 18.43 -27.07
N ALA A 204 5.32 17.85 -26.12
CA ALA A 204 5.49 16.46 -25.72
C ALA A 204 5.21 15.48 -26.88
N VAL A 205 4.10 15.67 -27.59
CA VAL A 205 3.72 14.85 -28.75
C VAL A 205 4.72 14.99 -29.89
N ARG A 206 5.15 16.22 -30.22
CA ARG A 206 6.16 16.44 -31.25
C ARG A 206 7.50 15.82 -30.87
N LEU A 207 7.94 15.97 -29.62
CA LEU A 207 9.17 15.36 -29.13
C LEU A 207 9.09 13.84 -29.28
N LEU A 208 8.04 13.20 -28.77
CA LEU A 208 7.84 11.75 -28.89
C LEU A 208 7.84 11.27 -30.35
N GLY A 209 7.20 12.03 -31.26
CA GLY A 209 7.12 11.69 -32.68
C GLY A 209 8.40 11.90 -33.49
N HIS A 210 9.41 12.61 -32.95
CA HIS A 210 10.65 12.94 -33.65
C HIS A 210 11.91 12.46 -32.91
N LEU A 211 11.76 11.67 -31.84
CA LEU A 211 12.90 10.94 -31.28
C LEU A 211 13.42 9.95 -32.33
N PRO A 212 14.75 9.77 -32.46
CA PRO A 212 15.32 8.84 -33.43
C PRO A 212 14.90 7.40 -33.09
N GLU A 213 14.53 6.63 -34.12
CA GLU A 213 14.28 5.19 -33.97
C GLU A 213 15.56 4.48 -33.54
N GLN A 214 15.57 3.94 -32.32
CA GLN A 214 16.73 3.27 -31.72
C GLN A 214 16.30 2.34 -30.58
N GLU A 215 17.14 1.37 -30.24
CA GLU A 215 16.97 0.60 -29.01
C GLU A 215 17.32 1.47 -27.80
N LEU A 216 16.37 1.58 -26.87
CA LEU A 216 16.54 2.35 -25.64
C LEU A 216 16.87 1.43 -24.47
N GLY A 217 17.84 1.84 -23.65
CA GLY A 217 18.04 1.25 -22.33
C GLY A 217 16.87 1.58 -21.39
N GLU A 218 16.74 0.81 -20.30
CA GLU A 218 15.61 0.90 -19.35
C GLU A 218 15.28 2.34 -18.89
N LYS A 219 16.29 3.14 -18.56
CA LYS A 219 16.09 4.53 -18.12
C LYS A 219 15.49 5.42 -19.21
N ALA A 220 16.01 5.33 -20.42
CA ALA A 220 15.56 6.13 -21.55
C ALA A 220 14.15 5.69 -21.99
N ALA A 221 13.90 4.37 -22.04
CA ALA A 221 12.58 3.82 -22.32
C ALA A 221 11.54 4.27 -21.27
N ASN A 222 11.88 4.24 -19.98
CA ASN A 222 11.02 4.74 -18.91
C ASN A 222 10.74 6.24 -19.04
N ALA A 223 11.73 7.05 -19.39
CA ALA A 223 11.54 8.48 -19.62
C ALA A 223 10.53 8.76 -20.73
N VAL A 224 10.65 8.07 -21.86
CA VAL A 224 9.72 8.15 -23.00
C VAL A 224 8.32 7.70 -22.60
N GLY A 225 8.20 6.57 -21.89
CA GLY A 225 6.92 6.05 -21.41
C GLY A 225 6.22 7.00 -20.43
N ILE A 226 6.95 7.62 -19.50
CA ILE A 226 6.41 8.63 -18.59
C ILE A 226 5.94 9.86 -19.37
N LEU A 227 6.73 10.36 -20.34
CA LEU A 227 6.33 11.50 -21.16
C LEU A 227 5.03 11.21 -21.92
N ALA A 228 4.93 10.04 -22.55
CA ALA A 228 3.72 9.61 -23.26
C ALA A 228 2.50 9.53 -22.33
N LEU A 229 2.66 8.99 -21.11
CA LEU A 229 1.58 8.93 -20.13
C LEU A 229 1.12 10.33 -19.72
N VAL A 230 2.04 11.20 -19.28
CA VAL A 230 1.66 12.51 -18.74
C VAL A 230 1.12 13.46 -19.81
N ALA A 231 1.52 13.27 -21.07
CA ALA A 231 0.99 14.01 -22.20
C ALA A 231 -0.48 13.68 -22.52
N GLY A 232 -1.00 12.53 -22.05
CA GLY A 232 -2.37 12.10 -22.32
C GLY A 232 -3.27 11.88 -21.10
N GLN A 233 -2.72 11.74 -19.88
CA GLN A 233 -3.53 11.34 -18.72
C GLN A 233 -4.50 12.41 -18.19
N ASP A 234 -4.15 13.69 -18.36
CA ASP A 234 -4.85 14.83 -17.75
C ASP A 234 -5.51 15.74 -18.81
N VAL A 235 -5.46 15.34 -20.08
CA VAL A 235 -5.91 16.17 -21.20
C VAL A 235 -6.82 15.41 -22.15
N GLU A 236 -7.70 16.16 -22.79
CA GLU A 236 -8.60 15.70 -23.84
C GLU A 236 -8.53 16.67 -25.03
N PRO A 237 -8.92 16.22 -26.24
CA PRO A 237 -9.11 17.14 -27.36
C PRO A 237 -10.04 18.30 -26.99
N ALA A 238 -9.80 19.48 -27.58
CA ALA A 238 -10.73 20.60 -27.47
C ALA A 238 -12.15 20.22 -27.99
N GLU A 239 -13.21 20.95 -27.57
CA GLU A 239 -14.62 20.58 -27.85
C GLU A 239 -14.94 20.40 -29.34
N ASP A 240 -14.19 21.07 -30.20
CA ASP A 240 -14.31 21.06 -31.65
C ASP A 240 -13.12 20.38 -32.36
N SER A 241 -12.37 19.55 -31.64
CA SER A 241 -11.18 18.83 -32.12
C SER A 241 -11.32 17.32 -31.90
N ASP A 242 -10.79 16.54 -32.84
CA ASP A 242 -10.59 15.08 -32.71
C ASP A 242 -9.18 14.72 -32.19
N GLY A 243 -8.41 15.73 -31.77
CA GLY A 243 -7.04 15.62 -31.28
C GLY A 243 -5.97 15.57 -32.37
N ARG A 244 -6.34 15.42 -33.65
CA ARG A 244 -5.38 15.34 -34.76
C ARG A 244 -4.83 16.69 -35.20
N ASP A 245 -5.58 17.76 -34.90
CA ASP A 245 -5.17 19.15 -35.14
C ASP A 245 -4.23 19.71 -34.05
N GLY A 246 -3.92 18.90 -33.04
CA GLY A 246 -2.99 19.26 -31.97
C GLY A 246 -3.56 20.21 -30.91
N ARG A 247 -4.90 20.37 -30.84
CA ARG A 247 -5.57 21.20 -29.83
C ARG A 247 -6.04 20.39 -28.61
N TRP A 248 -5.53 20.73 -27.43
CA TRP A 248 -5.75 20.02 -26.18
C TRP A 248 -6.23 20.94 -25.05
N ARG A 249 -6.99 20.38 -24.11
CA ARG A 249 -7.38 21.05 -22.87
C ARG A 249 -7.29 20.11 -21.68
N ILE A 250 -7.22 20.66 -20.45
CA ILE A 250 -7.28 19.86 -19.23
C ILE A 250 -8.67 19.22 -19.11
N THR A 251 -8.71 17.90 -18.90
CA THR A 251 -9.95 17.15 -18.62
C THR A 251 -10.57 17.57 -17.29
N GLN A 252 -11.89 17.72 -17.25
CA GLN A 252 -12.63 17.93 -16.00
C GLN A 252 -12.75 16.62 -15.22
N GLY A 253 -11.78 16.36 -14.33
CA GLY A 253 -11.77 15.20 -13.46
C GLY A 253 -10.37 14.73 -13.10
N THR A 254 -10.26 13.51 -12.57
CA THR A 254 -8.98 12.86 -12.27
C THR A 254 -9.04 11.45 -12.82
N ALA A 255 -8.04 11.07 -13.62
CA ALA A 255 -7.94 9.72 -14.13
C ALA A 255 -7.85 8.71 -12.95
N PRO A 256 -8.53 7.55 -12.99
CA PRO A 256 -8.55 6.60 -11.88
C PRO A 256 -7.17 6.14 -11.40
N ASP A 257 -6.19 6.03 -12.31
CA ASP A 257 -4.82 5.61 -12.03
C ASP A 257 -3.80 6.73 -12.26
N ARG A 258 -4.24 7.99 -12.12
CA ARG A 258 -3.43 9.19 -12.40
C ARG A 258 -2.08 9.11 -11.68
N MET A 259 -1.01 9.24 -12.45
CA MET A 259 0.33 9.46 -11.91
C MET A 259 0.38 10.87 -11.31
N ILE A 260 0.84 11.00 -10.06
CA ILE A 260 0.85 12.30 -9.36
C ILE A 260 2.22 12.98 -9.33
N SER A 261 3.28 12.23 -9.67
CA SER A 261 4.66 12.73 -9.71
C SER A 261 5.48 11.94 -10.72
N THR A 262 6.22 12.62 -11.59
CA THR A 262 7.19 11.99 -12.50
C THR A 262 8.45 11.50 -11.78
N VAL A 263 8.64 11.94 -10.52
CA VAL A 263 9.79 11.59 -9.67
C VAL A 263 9.55 10.27 -8.94
N ASP A 264 8.30 9.97 -8.59
CA ASP A 264 7.86 8.68 -8.06
C ASP A 264 6.58 8.22 -8.78
N PRO A 265 6.73 7.57 -9.96
CA PRO A 265 5.62 7.16 -10.83
C PRO A 265 4.60 6.21 -10.21
N GLU A 266 4.91 5.56 -9.10
CA GLU A 266 4.02 4.60 -8.41
C GLU A 266 3.18 5.27 -7.30
N SER A 267 3.48 6.51 -6.92
CA SER A 267 2.66 7.26 -5.97
C SER A 267 1.29 7.61 -6.56
N ARG A 268 0.23 7.52 -5.75
CA ARG A 268 -1.17 7.72 -6.17
C ARG A 268 -1.92 8.62 -5.21
N HIS A 269 -2.96 9.28 -5.74
CA HIS A 269 -4.02 9.89 -4.94
C HIS A 269 -4.87 8.79 -4.30
N ILE A 270 -4.95 8.76 -2.96
CA ILE A 270 -5.74 7.78 -2.22
C ILE A 270 -6.87 8.50 -1.49
N HIS A 271 -8.11 8.17 -1.84
CA HIS A 271 -9.29 8.69 -1.17
C HIS A 271 -9.64 7.83 0.05
N LYS A 272 -9.42 8.38 1.25
CA LYS A 272 -9.90 7.78 2.51
C LYS A 272 -11.40 8.02 2.70
N THR A 273 -11.87 9.19 2.29
CA THR A 273 -13.28 9.56 2.24
C THR A 273 -13.53 10.44 1.00
N ARG A 274 -14.79 10.85 0.76
CA ARG A 274 -15.12 11.78 -0.33
C ARG A 274 -14.43 13.14 -0.21
N SER A 275 -14.05 13.55 1.00
CA SER A 275 -13.44 14.86 1.28
C SER A 275 -11.99 14.77 1.75
N HIS A 276 -11.48 13.57 2.03
CA HIS A 276 -10.12 13.37 2.53
C HIS A 276 -9.30 12.54 1.54
N GLN A 277 -8.41 13.25 0.84
CA GLN A 277 -7.42 12.69 -0.07
C GLN A 277 -6.04 12.70 0.60
N GLN A 278 -5.24 11.69 0.32
CA GLN A 278 -3.85 11.58 0.79
C GLN A 278 -3.01 10.93 -0.30
N ASP A 279 -1.77 11.37 -0.43
CA ASP A 279 -0.91 11.02 -1.56
C ASP A 279 0.16 10.02 -1.10
N GLY A 280 0.26 8.87 -1.78
CA GLY A 280 1.29 7.88 -1.50
C GLY A 280 0.85 6.44 -1.73
N TYR A 281 1.07 5.60 -0.72
CA TYR A 281 0.96 4.14 -0.81
C TYR A 281 0.06 3.58 0.28
N LYS A 282 -0.52 2.40 0.04
CA LYS A 282 -1.26 1.63 1.06
C LYS A 282 -0.34 0.61 1.70
N ALA A 283 -0.21 0.66 3.02
CA ALA A 283 0.38 -0.39 3.83
C ALA A 283 -0.74 -1.28 4.37
N HIS A 284 -0.79 -2.53 3.91
CA HIS A 284 -1.71 -3.58 4.33
C HIS A 284 -1.06 -4.43 5.41
N LEU A 285 -1.85 -4.80 6.42
CA LEU A 285 -1.39 -5.43 7.64
C LEU A 285 -2.28 -6.62 7.99
N ALA A 286 -1.67 -7.73 8.39
CA ALA A 286 -2.30 -8.81 9.13
C ALA A 286 -1.70 -8.86 10.53
N VAL A 287 -2.54 -8.79 11.56
CA VAL A 287 -2.12 -8.71 12.96
C VAL A 287 -2.83 -9.78 13.78
N GLU A 288 -2.08 -10.48 14.64
CA GLU A 288 -2.69 -11.33 15.67
C GLU A 288 -3.12 -10.43 16.84
N PRO A 289 -4.44 -10.26 17.09
CA PRO A 289 -4.94 -9.19 17.95
C PRO A 289 -4.67 -9.37 19.46
N GLU A 290 -4.43 -10.60 19.94
CA GLU A 290 -4.14 -10.85 21.35
C GLU A 290 -2.72 -10.41 21.71
N THR A 291 -1.76 -10.81 20.89
CA THR A 291 -0.34 -10.49 21.05
C THR A 291 -0.01 -9.13 20.46
N GLY A 292 -0.75 -8.65 19.46
CA GLY A 292 -0.43 -7.43 18.71
C GLY A 292 0.77 -7.58 17.77
N LEU A 293 1.14 -8.81 17.41
CA LEU A 293 2.21 -9.11 16.46
C LEU A 293 1.71 -9.01 15.02
N TYR A 294 2.51 -8.41 14.15
CA TYR A 294 2.31 -8.45 12.71
C TYR A 294 2.67 -9.84 12.20
N THR A 295 1.72 -10.52 11.56
CA THR A 295 1.93 -11.83 10.93
C THR A 295 2.24 -11.69 9.44
N GLY A 296 1.75 -10.61 8.81
CA GLY A 296 2.07 -10.25 7.43
C GLY A 296 1.92 -8.75 7.20
N VAL A 297 2.73 -8.21 6.28
CA VAL A 297 2.63 -6.82 5.83
C VAL A 297 2.92 -6.73 4.32
N ALA A 298 2.23 -5.83 3.62
CA ALA A 298 2.49 -5.58 2.21
C ALA A 298 2.25 -4.10 1.90
N LEU A 299 3.20 -3.46 1.22
CA LEU A 299 3.04 -2.11 0.70
C LEU A 299 2.71 -2.17 -0.79
N ARG A 300 1.63 -1.52 -1.19
CA ARG A 300 1.14 -1.47 -2.57
C ARG A 300 0.85 -0.04 -3.00
N PRO A 301 0.90 0.27 -4.31
CA PRO A 301 0.34 1.51 -4.85
C PRO A 301 -1.12 1.71 -4.44
N GLY A 302 -1.57 2.97 -4.47
CA GLY A 302 -2.89 3.36 -4.00
C GLY A 302 -4.09 3.04 -4.92
N ALA A 303 -3.83 2.54 -6.12
CA ALA A 303 -4.82 2.33 -7.18
C ALA A 303 -4.56 0.99 -7.90
N GLY A 304 -5.54 0.44 -8.62
CA GLY A 304 -5.46 -0.88 -9.26
C GLY A 304 -6.21 -2.00 -8.51
N PRO A 305 -6.93 -2.89 -9.20
CA PRO A 305 -7.72 -3.96 -8.57
C PRO A 305 -6.88 -4.98 -7.78
N GLU A 306 -5.66 -5.27 -8.23
CA GLU A 306 -4.69 -6.14 -7.57
C GLU A 306 -4.10 -5.53 -6.28
N HIS A 307 -4.26 -4.23 -6.07
CA HIS A 307 -3.83 -3.50 -4.87
C HIS A 307 -4.99 -3.21 -3.91
N HIS A 308 -6.20 -3.66 -4.25
CA HIS A 308 -7.37 -3.53 -3.40
C HIS A 308 -7.23 -4.38 -2.13
N GLU A 309 -7.78 -3.89 -1.01
CA GLU A 309 -7.72 -4.52 0.32
C GLU A 309 -8.14 -5.99 0.29
N ALA A 310 -9.22 -6.30 -0.43
CA ALA A 310 -9.68 -7.68 -0.59
C ALA A 310 -8.66 -8.60 -1.29
N ALA A 311 -7.97 -8.13 -2.33
CA ALA A 311 -6.98 -8.94 -3.04
C ALA A 311 -5.73 -9.16 -2.18
N VAL A 312 -5.20 -8.08 -1.59
CA VAL A 312 -4.01 -8.14 -0.72
C VAL A 312 -4.31 -8.91 0.58
N GLY A 313 -5.56 -8.87 1.06
CA GLY A 313 -6.00 -9.68 2.21
C GLY A 313 -5.87 -11.19 1.97
N LEU A 314 -6.10 -11.66 0.73
CA LEU A 314 -5.84 -13.05 0.36
C LEU A 314 -4.34 -13.36 0.42
N GLU A 315 -3.51 -12.50 -0.15
CA GLU A 315 -2.04 -12.66 -0.14
C GLU A 315 -1.50 -12.73 1.30
N LEU A 316 -1.99 -11.86 2.19
CA LEU A 316 -1.55 -11.80 3.59
C LEU A 316 -1.94 -13.04 4.41
N LEU A 317 -2.97 -13.77 3.98
CA LEU A 317 -3.43 -14.99 4.65
C LEU A 317 -2.96 -16.28 3.95
N ALA A 318 -2.38 -16.19 2.75
CA ALA A 318 -1.97 -17.34 1.95
C ALA A 318 -0.85 -18.17 2.60
N GLU A 319 -0.02 -17.57 3.46
CA GLU A 319 1.07 -18.25 4.18
C GLU A 319 0.63 -18.81 5.55
N GLU A 320 -0.65 -18.76 5.91
CA GLU A 320 -1.13 -19.32 7.17
C GLU A 320 -1.21 -20.85 7.09
N ASP A 321 -0.45 -21.55 7.95
CA ASP A 321 -0.37 -23.02 7.97
C ASP A 321 -1.70 -23.72 8.29
N THR A 322 -2.63 -22.99 8.92
CA THR A 322 -3.94 -23.50 9.34
C THR A 322 -5.01 -22.44 9.14
N PRO A 323 -6.28 -22.83 8.94
CA PRO A 323 -7.39 -21.89 8.91
C PRO A 323 -7.42 -20.94 10.11
N VAL A 324 -7.89 -19.72 9.88
CA VAL A 324 -7.90 -18.62 10.86
C VAL A 324 -9.25 -17.92 10.86
N ASP A 325 -9.54 -17.22 11.95
CA ASP A 325 -10.60 -16.23 12.04
C ASP A 325 -10.09 -14.92 11.45
N ALA A 326 -10.58 -14.55 10.27
CA ALA A 326 -10.18 -13.34 9.55
C ALA A 326 -11.13 -12.18 9.87
N PHE A 327 -10.61 -11.12 10.50
CA PHE A 327 -11.36 -9.91 10.85
C PHE A 327 -10.97 -8.77 9.89
N GLY A 328 -11.94 -8.05 9.35
CA GLY A 328 -11.68 -6.99 8.38
C GLY A 328 -12.87 -6.05 8.20
N ASP A 329 -12.61 -4.86 7.68
CA ASP A 329 -13.68 -3.91 7.38
C ASP A 329 -14.38 -4.24 6.04
N THR A 330 -15.22 -3.33 5.57
CA THR A 330 -15.96 -3.51 4.31
C THR A 330 -15.07 -3.68 3.08
N ALA A 331 -13.88 -3.11 3.05
CA ALA A 331 -12.99 -3.19 1.89
C ALA A 331 -12.44 -4.61 1.68
N TYR A 332 -12.34 -5.41 2.73
CA TYR A 332 -11.94 -6.82 2.65
C TYR A 332 -13.09 -7.75 2.25
N SER A 333 -14.34 -7.30 2.36
CA SER A 333 -15.54 -8.11 2.22
C SER A 333 -16.10 -8.12 0.78
N THR A 334 -15.27 -8.29 -0.26
CA THR A 334 -15.78 -8.49 -1.63
C THR A 334 -16.35 -9.90 -1.80
N GLY A 335 -17.17 -10.12 -2.85
CA GLY A 335 -17.77 -11.43 -3.11
C GLY A 335 -16.70 -12.50 -3.36
N ASP A 336 -15.79 -12.19 -4.29
CA ASP A 336 -14.67 -13.06 -4.68
C ASP A 336 -13.75 -13.37 -3.50
N ALA A 337 -13.43 -12.38 -2.65
CA ALA A 337 -12.59 -12.62 -1.47
C ALA A 337 -13.29 -13.48 -0.41
N ARG A 338 -14.60 -13.33 -0.22
CA ARG A 338 -15.35 -14.21 0.68
C ARG A 338 -15.30 -15.64 0.19
N GLN A 339 -15.59 -15.86 -1.08
CA GLN A 339 -15.53 -17.18 -1.68
C GLN A 339 -14.13 -17.80 -1.50
N ALA A 340 -13.08 -17.10 -1.90
CA ALA A 340 -11.72 -17.62 -1.83
C ALA A 340 -11.28 -17.95 -0.40
N LEU A 341 -11.64 -17.10 0.59
CA LEU A 341 -11.28 -17.35 1.99
C LEU A 341 -12.11 -18.47 2.63
N GLU A 342 -13.39 -18.62 2.26
CA GLU A 342 -14.23 -19.74 2.69
C GLU A 342 -13.75 -21.06 2.09
N GLU A 343 -13.35 -21.08 0.81
CA GLU A 343 -12.74 -22.24 0.15
C GLU A 343 -11.39 -22.64 0.79
N ALA A 344 -10.61 -21.65 1.24
CA ALA A 344 -9.40 -21.87 2.05
C ALA A 344 -9.70 -22.31 3.50
N GLY A 345 -10.99 -22.39 3.89
CA GLY A 345 -11.44 -22.87 5.20
C GLY A 345 -11.41 -21.84 6.32
N HIS A 346 -11.08 -20.57 6.03
CA HIS A 346 -11.07 -19.51 7.03
C HIS A 346 -12.48 -19.17 7.50
N ARG A 347 -12.61 -18.73 8.76
CA ARG A 347 -13.86 -18.21 9.30
C ARG A 347 -13.88 -16.70 9.21
N LEU A 348 -14.94 -16.14 8.62
CA LEU A 348 -14.96 -14.74 8.21
C LEU A 348 -15.71 -13.82 9.19
N PHE A 349 -14.97 -12.87 9.73
CA PHE A 349 -15.45 -11.71 10.48
C PHE A 349 -15.16 -10.43 9.70
N LEU A 350 -15.46 -10.47 8.39
CA LEU A 350 -15.36 -9.32 7.50
C LEU A 350 -16.69 -8.55 7.54
N LYS A 351 -16.65 -7.25 7.82
CA LYS A 351 -17.87 -6.43 7.86
C LYS A 351 -18.48 -6.33 6.45
N PRO A 352 -19.71 -6.82 6.22
CA PRO A 352 -20.32 -6.71 4.90
C PRO A 352 -20.64 -5.25 4.54
N ALA A 353 -20.67 -4.94 3.26
CA ALA A 353 -21.07 -3.61 2.79
C ALA A 353 -22.56 -3.37 3.11
N PRO A 354 -22.93 -2.20 3.69
CA PRO A 354 -24.33 -1.87 3.89
C PRO A 354 -24.99 -1.64 2.53
N LEU A 355 -26.24 -2.10 2.40
CA LEU A 355 -27.06 -1.78 1.24
C LEU A 355 -27.58 -0.35 1.34
N ARG A 356 -27.61 0.35 0.21
CA ARG A 356 -28.23 1.67 0.10
C ARG A 356 -29.56 1.53 -0.63
N PRO A 357 -30.70 1.84 0.00
CA PRO A 357 -31.96 1.80 -0.71
C PRO A 357 -32.02 2.93 -1.75
N ALA A 358 -32.78 2.73 -2.83
CA ALA A 358 -32.91 3.77 -3.88
C ALA A 358 -33.81 4.95 -3.45
N VAL A 359 -34.65 4.71 -2.45
CA VAL A 359 -35.51 5.68 -1.79
C VAL A 359 -35.15 5.64 -0.30
N PRO A 360 -35.05 6.80 0.40
CA PRO A 360 -34.91 6.80 1.86
C PRO A 360 -35.96 5.91 2.51
N ASP A 361 -35.55 5.07 3.48
CA ASP A 361 -36.39 4.09 4.19
C ASP A 361 -37.13 3.10 3.26
N GLY A 362 -36.64 2.96 2.03
CA GLY A 362 -37.18 2.08 1.01
C GLY A 362 -36.55 0.69 0.99
N PHE A 363 -37.00 -0.13 0.03
CA PHE A 363 -36.48 -1.48 -0.13
C PHE A 363 -35.02 -1.49 -0.62
N THR A 364 -34.24 -2.31 0.05
CA THR A 364 -32.88 -2.72 -0.31
C THR A 364 -32.90 -3.98 -1.17
N LEU A 365 -31.72 -4.48 -1.54
CA LEU A 365 -31.60 -5.72 -2.29
C LEU A 365 -32.03 -6.94 -1.47
N ASP A 366 -31.85 -6.91 -0.15
CA ASP A 366 -32.17 -8.04 0.74
C ASP A 366 -33.68 -8.23 0.95
N ASP A 367 -34.50 -7.26 0.56
CA ASP A 367 -35.97 -7.35 0.58
C ASP A 367 -36.55 -8.12 -0.63
N PHE A 368 -35.71 -8.46 -1.61
CA PHE A 368 -36.09 -9.23 -2.79
C PHE A 368 -35.67 -10.69 -2.61
N ALA A 369 -36.55 -11.64 -2.96
CA ALA A 369 -36.17 -13.04 -3.04
C ALA A 369 -35.42 -13.26 -4.36
N ILE A 370 -34.12 -13.54 -4.27
CA ILE A 370 -33.24 -13.71 -5.43
C ILE A 370 -32.78 -15.16 -5.48
N ASP A 371 -33.19 -15.88 -6.52
CA ASP A 371 -32.71 -17.22 -6.81
C ASP A 371 -31.75 -17.16 -8.01
N THR A 372 -30.46 -17.20 -7.70
CA THR A 372 -29.40 -17.17 -8.72
C THR A 372 -29.34 -18.46 -9.54
N SER A 373 -29.77 -19.60 -8.97
CA SER A 373 -29.78 -20.91 -9.62
C SER A 373 -30.95 -21.05 -10.60
N ALA A 374 -32.16 -20.69 -10.15
CA ALA A 374 -33.35 -20.65 -11.00
C ALA A 374 -33.41 -19.41 -11.91
N ALA A 375 -32.43 -18.50 -11.80
CA ALA A 375 -32.37 -17.26 -12.58
C ALA A 375 -33.60 -16.36 -12.41
N THR A 376 -34.14 -16.22 -11.19
CA THR A 376 -35.34 -15.41 -10.93
C THR A 376 -35.18 -14.44 -9.76
N VAL A 377 -35.97 -13.36 -9.79
CA VAL A 377 -36.10 -12.42 -8.68
C VAL A 377 -37.56 -12.09 -8.43
N THR A 378 -38.00 -12.23 -7.19
CA THR A 378 -39.33 -11.83 -6.72
C THR A 378 -39.24 -10.59 -5.84
N CYS A 379 -40.05 -9.57 -6.12
CA CYS A 379 -40.10 -8.35 -5.33
C CYS A 379 -41.01 -8.47 -4.09
N PRO A 380 -40.97 -7.51 -3.15
CA PRO A 380 -41.83 -7.51 -1.96
C PRO A 380 -43.33 -7.57 -2.25
N GLN A 381 -43.77 -7.10 -3.44
CA GLN A 381 -45.17 -7.18 -3.87
C GLN A 381 -45.54 -8.55 -4.48
N GLY A 382 -44.59 -9.49 -4.59
CA GLY A 382 -44.81 -10.84 -5.12
C GLY A 382 -44.62 -10.99 -6.63
N HIS A 383 -44.23 -9.93 -7.36
CA HIS A 383 -43.96 -10.04 -8.79
C HIS A 383 -42.58 -10.67 -9.05
N THR A 384 -42.53 -11.65 -9.97
CA THR A 384 -41.30 -12.38 -10.32
C THR A 384 -40.87 -12.06 -11.74
N VAL A 385 -39.57 -11.84 -11.94
CA VAL A 385 -38.93 -11.60 -13.25
C VAL A 385 -37.66 -12.44 -13.38
N GLY A 386 -37.24 -12.70 -14.62
CA GLY A 386 -35.99 -13.39 -14.91
C GLY A 386 -34.75 -12.53 -14.68
N LEU A 387 -33.65 -13.17 -14.29
CA LEU A 387 -32.31 -12.60 -14.30
C LEU A 387 -31.69 -12.79 -15.69
N SER A 388 -31.15 -11.71 -16.25
CA SER A 388 -30.37 -11.78 -17.48
C SER A 388 -29.19 -12.73 -17.35
N GLU A 389 -28.66 -13.17 -18.48
CA GLU A 389 -27.33 -13.77 -18.55
C GLU A 389 -26.27 -12.82 -17.95
N PRO A 390 -25.18 -13.37 -17.37
CA PRO A 390 -24.06 -12.57 -16.88
C PRO A 390 -23.47 -11.71 -18.01
N GLY A 391 -23.26 -10.43 -17.74
CA GLY A 391 -22.71 -9.52 -18.73
C GLY A 391 -22.06 -8.26 -18.14
N GLY A 392 -21.38 -7.51 -19.01
CA GLY A 392 -20.63 -6.31 -18.62
C GLY A 392 -19.33 -6.61 -17.88
N ARG A 393 -18.60 -5.54 -17.51
CA ARG A 393 -17.23 -5.61 -16.98
C ARG A 393 -17.07 -6.45 -15.69
N HIS A 394 -18.12 -6.60 -14.88
CA HIS A 394 -18.04 -7.41 -13.66
C HIS A 394 -19.10 -8.51 -13.62
N HIS A 395 -19.41 -9.08 -14.79
CA HIS A 395 -20.26 -10.25 -14.95
C HIS A 395 -21.59 -10.17 -14.16
N GLN A 396 -22.18 -8.98 -14.11
CA GLN A 396 -23.42 -8.77 -13.38
C GLN A 396 -24.62 -9.28 -14.16
N ARG A 397 -25.64 -9.71 -13.42
CA ARG A 397 -26.96 -10.05 -13.95
C ARG A 397 -27.94 -8.94 -13.61
N ARG A 398 -28.95 -8.73 -14.46
CA ARG A 398 -29.96 -7.69 -14.25
C ARG A 398 -31.36 -8.31 -14.17
N ALA A 399 -32.14 -7.84 -13.21
CA ALA A 399 -33.58 -8.10 -13.14
C ALA A 399 -34.32 -6.79 -13.44
N VAL A 400 -35.14 -6.78 -14.49
CA VAL A 400 -35.89 -5.59 -14.95
C VAL A 400 -37.37 -5.81 -14.72
N PHE A 401 -37.96 -5.05 -13.79
CA PHE A 401 -39.39 -5.17 -13.46
C PHE A 401 -40.30 -4.40 -14.42
N GLY A 402 -39.77 -3.40 -15.13
CA GLY A 402 -40.47 -2.71 -16.22
C GLY A 402 -41.88 -2.22 -15.84
N ASN A 403 -42.85 -2.52 -16.72
CA ASN A 403 -44.24 -2.09 -16.61
C ASN A 403 -44.99 -2.68 -15.41
N VAL A 404 -44.48 -3.76 -14.81
CA VAL A 404 -45.07 -4.34 -13.58
C VAL A 404 -45.04 -3.33 -12.44
N CYS A 405 -44.06 -2.42 -12.43
CA CYS A 405 -43.97 -1.34 -11.44
C CYS A 405 -44.99 -0.21 -11.68
N THR A 406 -45.60 -0.07 -12.87
CA THR A 406 -46.33 1.15 -13.24
C THR A 406 -47.52 1.44 -12.32
N ARG A 407 -48.24 0.40 -11.91
CA ARG A 407 -49.40 0.47 -11.00
C ARG A 407 -49.14 -0.21 -9.65
N CYS A 408 -47.87 -0.45 -9.30
CA CYS A 408 -47.51 -1.14 -8.07
C CYS A 408 -47.73 -0.22 -6.85
N PRO A 409 -48.49 -0.64 -5.83
CA PRO A 409 -48.74 0.19 -4.65
C PRO A 409 -47.46 0.49 -3.84
N LEU A 410 -46.45 -0.40 -3.92
CA LEU A 410 -45.16 -0.23 -3.25
C LEU A 410 -44.15 0.60 -4.08
N ARG A 411 -44.54 1.18 -5.22
CA ARG A 411 -43.62 1.85 -6.14
C ARG A 411 -42.87 3.00 -5.48
N GLU A 412 -43.58 3.86 -4.75
CA GLU A 412 -43.01 5.06 -4.13
C GLU A 412 -41.93 4.72 -3.10
N GLN A 413 -42.10 3.62 -2.36
CA GLN A 413 -41.11 3.08 -1.42
C GLN A 413 -39.99 2.29 -2.13
N CYS A 414 -40.22 1.78 -3.34
CA CYS A 414 -39.30 0.88 -4.04
C CYS A 414 -38.35 1.59 -5.01
N THR A 415 -38.79 2.58 -5.80
CA THR A 415 -37.94 3.16 -6.85
C THR A 415 -38.39 4.54 -7.32
N LYS A 416 -37.42 5.40 -7.65
CA LYS A 416 -37.64 6.68 -8.35
C LYS A 416 -37.62 6.54 -9.88
N ALA A 417 -37.30 5.36 -10.40
CA ALA A 417 -37.17 5.17 -11.83
C ALA A 417 -38.53 5.18 -12.55
N LYS A 418 -38.60 5.97 -13.64
CA LYS A 418 -39.81 6.08 -14.48
C LYS A 418 -40.16 4.75 -15.15
N ALA A 419 -39.14 4.00 -15.60
CA ALA A 419 -39.29 2.72 -16.31
C ALA A 419 -39.38 1.49 -15.39
N GLY A 420 -39.55 1.67 -14.07
CA GLY A 420 -39.61 0.58 -13.11
C GLY A 420 -38.27 0.23 -12.46
N ARG A 421 -38.30 -0.66 -11.45
CA ARG A 421 -37.11 -1.06 -10.68
C ARG A 421 -36.20 -1.93 -11.55
N VAL A 422 -34.90 -1.68 -11.48
CA VAL A 422 -33.86 -2.56 -12.00
C VAL A 422 -32.95 -2.95 -10.87
N LEU A 423 -32.71 -4.24 -10.69
CA LEU A 423 -31.71 -4.76 -9.77
C LEU A 423 -30.49 -5.25 -10.55
N THR A 424 -29.31 -5.04 -9.96
CA THR A 424 -28.03 -5.53 -10.47
C THR A 424 -27.49 -6.52 -9.45
N ILE A 425 -27.36 -7.78 -9.86
CA ILE A 425 -26.86 -8.88 -9.03
C ILE A 425 -25.44 -9.19 -9.49
N ARG A 426 -24.47 -9.02 -8.58
CA ARG A 426 -23.06 -9.38 -8.82
C ARG A 426 -22.83 -10.87 -8.53
N PRO A 427 -21.76 -11.48 -9.05
CA PRO A 427 -21.27 -12.77 -8.56
C PRO A 427 -21.18 -12.80 -7.02
N HIS A 428 -21.40 -13.99 -6.43
CA HIS A 428 -21.37 -14.22 -4.97
C HIS A 428 -22.32 -13.34 -4.16
N HIS A 429 -23.44 -12.91 -4.77
CA HIS A 429 -24.48 -12.13 -4.08
C HIS A 429 -25.04 -12.85 -2.85
N ASP A 430 -25.26 -14.15 -2.96
CA ASP A 430 -25.71 -15.05 -1.91
C ASP A 430 -24.78 -15.04 -0.70
N LEU A 431 -23.46 -15.15 -0.91
CA LEU A 431 -22.46 -15.03 0.16
C LEU A 431 -22.55 -13.66 0.86
N GLN A 432 -22.74 -12.60 0.09
CA GLN A 432 -22.87 -11.25 0.64
C GLN A 432 -24.17 -11.05 1.42
N ALA A 433 -25.28 -11.61 0.95
CA ALA A 433 -26.57 -11.57 1.63
C ALA A 433 -26.55 -12.39 2.93
N ALA A 434 -25.95 -13.58 2.90
CA ALA A 434 -25.73 -14.42 4.08
C ALA A 434 -24.86 -13.69 5.11
N ALA A 435 -23.77 -13.05 4.68
CA ALA A 435 -22.90 -12.28 5.56
C ALA A 435 -23.60 -11.07 6.20
N ARG A 436 -24.41 -10.31 5.43
CA ARG A 436 -25.23 -9.22 5.98
C ARG A 436 -26.20 -9.72 7.04
N ARG A 437 -26.87 -10.84 6.77
CA ARG A 437 -27.78 -11.47 7.72
C ARG A 437 -27.04 -11.89 8.99
N GLN A 438 -25.95 -12.64 8.87
CA GLN A 438 -25.14 -13.07 10.01
C GLN A 438 -24.68 -11.87 10.85
N ALA A 439 -24.08 -10.86 10.22
CA ALA A 439 -23.59 -9.67 10.93
C ALA A 439 -24.72 -8.93 11.68
N ALA A 440 -25.94 -8.95 11.16
CA ALA A 440 -27.11 -8.32 11.78
C ALA A 440 -27.74 -9.17 12.90
N THR A 441 -27.75 -10.50 12.78
CA THR A 441 -28.56 -11.36 13.64
C THR A 441 -27.78 -12.27 14.58
N ASP A 442 -26.48 -12.52 14.35
CA ASP A 442 -25.65 -13.43 15.15
C ASP A 442 -24.92 -12.67 16.27
N PRO A 443 -25.33 -12.81 17.55
CA PRO A 443 -24.70 -12.09 18.66
C PRO A 443 -23.26 -12.56 18.94
N ALA A 444 -22.92 -13.82 18.65
CA ALA A 444 -21.58 -14.34 18.86
C ALA A 444 -20.62 -13.73 17.83
N TRP A 445 -21.04 -13.67 16.56
CA TRP A 445 -20.29 -12.97 15.52
C TRP A 445 -20.05 -11.50 15.87
N GLN A 446 -21.09 -10.81 16.34
CA GLN A 446 -21.00 -9.40 16.74
C GLN A 446 -20.05 -9.19 17.93
N ALA A 447 -20.10 -10.07 18.93
CA ALA A 447 -19.24 -10.01 20.10
C ALA A 447 -17.77 -10.21 19.71
N ASP A 448 -17.46 -11.22 18.90
CA ASP A 448 -16.10 -11.47 18.43
C ASP A 448 -15.58 -10.35 17.54
N TYR A 449 -16.39 -9.85 16.59
CA TYR A 449 -16.00 -8.72 15.75
C TYR A 449 -15.65 -7.48 16.60
N ARG A 450 -16.52 -7.11 17.56
CA ARG A 450 -16.29 -5.96 18.45
C ARG A 450 -15.08 -6.13 19.36
N ARG A 451 -14.76 -7.37 19.75
CA ARG A 451 -13.62 -7.67 20.63
C ARG A 451 -12.29 -7.69 19.88
N TRP A 452 -12.24 -8.33 18.72
CA TRP A 452 -10.99 -8.70 18.07
C TRP A 452 -10.61 -7.84 16.88
N ARG A 453 -11.53 -7.07 16.28
CA ARG A 453 -11.20 -6.12 15.21
C ARG A 453 -10.49 -4.85 15.70
N PRO A 454 -10.88 -4.17 16.80
CA PRO A 454 -10.26 -2.90 17.20
C PRO A 454 -8.75 -2.93 17.49
N PRO A 455 -8.15 -4.00 18.05
CA PRO A 455 -6.71 -4.03 18.36
C PRO A 455 -5.77 -3.73 17.18
N VAL A 456 -6.19 -3.94 15.92
CA VAL A 456 -5.36 -3.60 14.75
C VAL A 456 -5.17 -2.09 14.58
N GLU A 457 -6.09 -1.25 15.06
CA GLU A 457 -5.94 0.21 15.02
C GLU A 457 -4.73 0.66 15.85
N ARG A 458 -4.46 -0.03 16.95
CA ARG A 458 -3.25 0.20 17.77
C ARG A 458 -1.99 -0.22 17.02
N ALA A 459 -2.05 -1.30 16.24
CA ALA A 459 -0.93 -1.69 15.38
C ALA A 459 -0.68 -0.60 14.32
N VAL A 460 -1.73 -0.13 13.62
CA VAL A 460 -1.62 1.01 12.68
C VAL A 460 -1.00 2.24 13.36
N ALA A 461 -1.44 2.58 14.57
CA ALA A 461 -0.88 3.70 15.33
C ALA A 461 0.62 3.50 15.63
N TRP A 462 1.03 2.30 16.03
CA TRP A 462 2.45 1.98 16.21
C TRP A 462 3.24 2.07 14.91
N LEU A 463 2.69 1.60 13.80
CA LEU A 463 3.34 1.59 12.51
C LEU A 463 3.77 3.01 12.09
N VAL A 464 2.86 3.96 12.21
CA VAL A 464 3.02 5.35 11.75
C VAL A 464 3.66 6.29 12.78
N HIS A 465 3.86 5.83 14.02
CA HIS A 465 4.44 6.63 15.09
C HIS A 465 5.91 7.03 14.81
N HIS A 466 6.42 8.04 15.52
CA HIS A 466 7.77 8.61 15.33
C HIS A 466 8.05 9.10 13.90
N GLY A 467 7.08 9.79 13.27
CA GLY A 467 7.27 10.36 11.93
C GLY A 467 7.28 9.33 10.79
N ASN A 468 7.00 8.05 11.07
CA ASN A 468 6.99 6.97 10.08
C ASN A 468 5.73 6.95 9.20
N ARG A 469 4.85 7.97 9.27
CA ARG A 469 3.77 8.13 8.30
C ARG A 469 4.29 8.53 6.93
N ARG A 470 5.35 9.34 6.88
CA ARG A 470 5.98 9.76 5.62
C ARG A 470 7.09 8.80 5.23
N LEU A 471 6.95 8.23 4.05
CA LEU A 471 7.94 7.36 3.44
C LEU A 471 9.18 8.17 3.04
N ARG A 472 10.29 7.46 2.95
CA ARG A 472 11.60 8.06 2.62
C ARG A 472 12.14 7.60 1.27
N TYR A 473 11.57 6.52 0.75
CA TYR A 473 12.00 5.91 -0.48
C TYR A 473 10.95 6.15 -1.54
N ARG A 474 11.39 5.95 -2.79
CA ARG A 474 10.53 6.02 -3.97
C ARG A 474 10.29 4.61 -4.47
N GLY A 475 9.12 4.41 -5.05
CA GLY A 475 8.68 3.13 -5.60
C GLY A 475 8.26 2.11 -4.54
N THR A 476 7.45 1.16 -4.98
CA THR A 476 6.83 0.13 -4.13
C THR A 476 7.86 -0.77 -3.48
N ILE A 477 8.87 -1.21 -4.24
CA ILE A 477 9.86 -2.21 -3.78
C ILE A 477 10.63 -1.70 -2.56
N SER A 478 11.18 -0.48 -2.63
CA SER A 478 11.98 0.09 -1.54
C SER A 478 11.13 0.39 -0.31
N ASN A 479 9.91 0.92 -0.52
CA ASN A 479 8.98 1.21 0.55
C ASN A 479 8.44 -0.06 1.22
N ASN A 480 8.21 -1.13 0.46
CA ASN A 480 7.81 -2.43 1.00
C ASN A 480 8.92 -3.08 1.85
N ALA A 481 10.18 -3.02 1.41
CA ALA A 481 11.31 -3.51 2.19
C ALA A 481 11.48 -2.75 3.51
N TRP A 482 11.26 -1.43 3.49
CA TRP A 482 11.21 -0.63 4.71
C TRP A 482 10.04 -1.02 5.62
N LEU A 483 8.85 -1.27 5.07
CA LEU A 483 7.67 -1.70 5.85
C LEU A 483 7.95 -3.02 6.59
N HIS A 484 8.59 -3.99 5.92
CA HIS A 484 9.01 -5.24 6.55
C HIS A 484 10.01 -5.01 7.68
N THR A 485 11.00 -4.13 7.48
CA THR A 485 11.98 -3.77 8.53
C THR A 485 11.29 -3.08 9.72
N ARG A 486 10.32 -2.19 9.45
CA ARG A 486 9.50 -1.52 10.48
C ARG A 486 8.66 -2.51 11.27
N ALA A 487 7.98 -3.44 10.60
CA ALA A 487 7.21 -4.50 11.23
C ALA A 487 8.10 -5.42 12.09
N ALA A 488 9.30 -5.76 11.60
CA ALA A 488 10.29 -6.53 12.35
C ALA A 488 10.68 -5.85 13.66
N ALA A 489 10.99 -4.54 13.61
CA ALA A 489 11.37 -3.76 14.77
C ALA A 489 10.23 -3.64 15.80
N LEU A 490 8.99 -3.48 15.33
CA LEU A 490 7.81 -3.42 16.18
C LEU A 490 7.48 -4.77 16.81
N ASN A 491 7.57 -5.86 16.04
CA ASN A 491 7.43 -7.23 16.55
C ASN A 491 8.49 -7.53 17.61
N LEU A 492 9.75 -7.18 17.36
CA LEU A 492 10.83 -7.36 18.32
C LEU A 492 10.55 -6.61 19.63
N ARG A 493 10.18 -5.33 19.54
CA ARG A 493 9.76 -4.55 20.73
C ARG A 493 8.59 -5.22 21.44
N ARG A 494 7.62 -5.74 20.70
CA ARG A 494 6.44 -6.38 21.29
C ARG A 494 6.80 -7.69 21.99
N LEU A 495 7.64 -8.53 21.39
CA LEU A 495 8.13 -9.77 22.00
C LEU A 495 8.90 -9.48 23.30
N ILE A 496 9.77 -8.47 23.30
CA ILE A 496 10.49 -8.05 24.51
C ILE A 496 9.52 -7.61 25.61
N ASN A 497 8.50 -6.83 25.27
CA ASN A 497 7.45 -6.45 26.21
C ASN A 497 6.59 -7.65 26.69
N LEU A 498 6.59 -8.76 25.94
CA LEU A 498 5.95 -10.03 26.32
C LEU A 498 6.90 -10.97 27.10
N GLY A 499 8.10 -10.51 27.45
CA GLY A 499 9.07 -11.29 28.23
C GLY A 499 10.02 -12.15 27.40
N LEU A 500 10.34 -11.74 26.16
CA LEU A 500 11.33 -12.45 25.34
C LEU A 500 12.68 -12.54 26.03
N THR A 501 13.18 -13.78 26.14
CA THR A 501 14.49 -14.13 26.67
C THR A 501 15.14 -15.21 25.79
N HIS A 502 16.45 -15.42 25.99
CA HIS A 502 17.19 -16.47 25.30
C HIS A 502 18.02 -17.27 26.31
N THR A 503 17.59 -18.50 26.59
CA THR A 503 18.25 -19.42 27.53
C THR A 503 18.45 -20.77 26.85
N GLY A 504 19.53 -21.49 27.18
CA GLY A 504 19.77 -22.83 26.64
C GLY A 504 19.96 -22.94 25.11
N GLY A 505 20.14 -21.82 24.39
CA GLY A 505 20.27 -21.82 22.93
C GLY A 505 18.96 -21.60 22.18
N THR A 506 17.85 -21.36 22.89
CA THR A 506 16.51 -21.23 22.33
C THR A 506 15.81 -19.96 22.81
N TRP A 507 14.89 -19.43 21.99
CA TRP A 507 14.08 -18.26 22.31
C TRP A 507 12.84 -18.67 23.10
N HIS A 508 12.57 -17.99 24.21
CA HIS A 508 11.41 -18.24 25.06
C HIS A 508 10.75 -16.95 25.50
N LEU A 509 9.45 -17.02 25.81
CA LEU A 509 8.80 -15.99 26.62
C LEU A 509 8.84 -16.44 28.08
N ALA A 510 9.48 -15.65 28.93
CA ALA A 510 9.36 -15.84 30.37
C ALA A 510 7.91 -15.57 30.79
N PRO A 511 7.36 -16.29 31.79
CA PRO A 511 6.10 -15.89 32.41
C PRO A 511 6.22 -14.42 32.82
N ALA A 512 5.21 -13.60 32.48
CA ALA A 512 5.20 -12.22 32.92
C ALA A 512 5.44 -12.18 34.43
N ILE A 513 6.45 -11.43 34.88
CA ILE A 513 6.65 -11.16 36.30
C ILE A 513 5.41 -10.36 36.71
N THR A 514 4.47 -11.04 37.39
CA THR A 514 3.22 -10.47 37.91
C THR A 514 3.46 -9.38 38.91
#